data_AF-A0A656K136-F1
#
_entry.id   AF-A0A656K136-F1
#
_cell.length_a   1.000
_cell.length_b   1.000
_cell.length_c   1.000
_cell.angle_alpha   90.00
_cell.angle_beta   90.00
_cell.angle_gamma   90.00
#
_symmetry.space_group_name_H-M   'P 1'
#
loop_
_entity.id
_entity.type
_entity.pdbx_description
1 polymer ?
#
loop_
_entity_poly.entity_id
_entity_poly.type
_entity_poly.pdbx_seq_one_letter_code
_entity_poly.pdbx_strand_id
1 'polypeptide(L)'
;SNLLPGHRDAANPEHRAEVAEYWGIDSLPATPGLSAIELFEQLQNGTIKALWIACTNPAQSLPDQNRIRQALDTCPFVVLQEAFKTTETARFADLLLPAASWGEKEGTVTNSERRISNVRKAIQAPGEARSDWAITVDFAQRLQKRLQPEAPALFDFQTPKALFDEFKGLTVGRDLDMSGIDRELI
;
A
#
# COMPACT_ATOMS: atom_id res chain seq x y z
N SER A 1 7.85 -2.35 11.08
CA SER A 1 6.68 -2.40 11.98
C SER A 1 5.54 -3.01 11.19
N ASN A 2 4.87 -4.02 11.73
CA ASN A 2 3.77 -4.75 11.07
C ASN A 2 2.45 -4.45 11.79
N LEU A 3 2.18 -3.18 12.05
CA LEU A 3 0.94 -2.76 12.71
C LEU A 3 -0.22 -2.77 11.72
N LEU A 4 -1.39 -3.14 12.21
CA LEU A 4 -2.68 -2.90 11.58
C LEU A 4 -3.10 -1.43 11.80
N PRO A 5 -4.07 -0.91 11.02
CA PRO A 5 -4.58 0.46 11.18
C PRO A 5 -4.97 0.79 12.63
N GLY A 6 -4.75 2.04 13.05
CA GLY A 6 -5.05 2.48 14.43
C GLY A 6 -4.07 1.98 15.49
N HIS A 7 -2.78 1.83 15.13
CA HIS A 7 -1.71 1.32 16.01
C HIS A 7 -2.05 -0.03 16.65
N ARG A 8 -2.70 -0.90 15.89
CA ARG A 8 -3.07 -2.24 16.33
C ARG A 8 -1.93 -3.21 16.08
N ASP A 9 -1.57 -3.97 17.11
CA ASP A 9 -0.59 -5.07 16.99
C ASP A 9 -1.20 -6.26 16.23
N ALA A 10 -0.61 -6.64 15.10
CA ALA A 10 -1.01 -7.79 14.30
C ALA A 10 -0.82 -9.13 15.05
N ALA A 11 0.07 -9.21 16.05
CA ALA A 11 0.23 -10.41 16.87
C ALA A 11 -0.93 -10.59 17.86
N ASN A 12 -1.64 -9.52 18.23
CA ASN A 12 -2.77 -9.57 19.16
C ASN A 12 -4.05 -10.10 18.46
N PRO A 13 -4.64 -11.23 18.93
CA PRO A 13 -5.86 -11.78 18.34
C PRO A 13 -7.08 -10.86 18.43
N GLU A 14 -7.23 -10.07 19.48
CA GLU A 14 -8.34 -9.13 19.65
C GLU A 14 -8.26 -8.01 18.62
N HIS A 15 -7.08 -7.43 18.44
CA HIS A 15 -6.84 -6.42 17.41
C HIS A 15 -7.12 -6.94 15.99
N ARG A 16 -6.75 -8.20 15.69
CA ARG A 16 -7.08 -8.82 14.40
C ARG A 16 -8.59 -8.99 14.23
N ALA A 17 -9.29 -9.41 15.28
CA ALA A 17 -10.74 -9.60 15.26
C ALA A 17 -11.46 -8.26 15.01
N GLU A 18 -11.06 -7.19 15.69
CA GLU A 18 -11.64 -5.84 15.48
C GLU A 18 -11.53 -5.39 14.01
N VAL A 19 -10.35 -5.57 13.40
CA VAL A 19 -10.13 -5.14 12.00
C VAL A 19 -10.85 -6.08 11.03
N ALA A 20 -10.87 -7.39 11.30
CA ALA A 20 -11.60 -8.36 10.48
C ALA A 20 -13.11 -8.08 10.48
N GLU A 21 -13.69 -7.79 11.66
CA GLU A 21 -15.08 -7.39 11.80
C GLU A 21 -15.36 -6.09 11.04
N TYR A 22 -14.51 -5.07 11.20
CA TYR A 22 -14.66 -3.79 10.50
C TYR A 22 -14.65 -3.96 8.97
N TRP A 23 -13.76 -4.81 8.44
CA TRP A 23 -13.68 -5.10 7.00
C TRP A 23 -14.68 -6.15 6.51
N GLY A 24 -15.46 -6.76 7.40
CA GLY A 24 -16.45 -7.79 7.04
C GLY A 24 -15.82 -9.07 6.49
N ILE A 25 -14.63 -9.45 6.98
CA ILE A 25 -13.93 -10.68 6.60
C ILE A 25 -13.83 -11.65 7.78
N ASP A 26 -13.68 -12.94 7.50
CA ASP A 26 -13.68 -13.97 8.54
C ASP A 26 -12.52 -13.83 9.54
N SER A 27 -11.31 -13.56 9.04
CA SER A 27 -10.12 -13.40 9.88
C SER A 27 -8.96 -12.76 9.13
N LEU A 28 -8.04 -12.16 9.89
CA LEU A 28 -6.71 -11.77 9.41
C LEU A 28 -5.67 -12.85 9.76
N PRO A 29 -4.58 -12.98 8.98
CA PRO A 29 -3.49 -13.91 9.28
C PRO A 29 -2.94 -13.73 10.70
N ALA A 30 -2.75 -14.84 11.42
CA ALA A 30 -2.24 -14.81 12.79
C ALA A 30 -0.74 -14.49 12.88
N THR A 31 0.02 -14.82 11.83
CA THR A 31 1.45 -14.57 11.75
C THR A 31 1.68 -13.19 11.12
N PRO A 32 2.39 -12.28 11.81
CA PRO A 32 2.81 -11.01 11.22
C PRO A 32 3.61 -11.23 9.93
N GLY A 33 3.50 -10.27 9.00
CA GLY A 33 4.30 -10.27 7.77
C GLY A 33 5.81 -10.15 8.03
N LEU A 34 6.59 -10.27 6.97
CA LEU A 34 8.04 -10.12 7.04
C LEU A 34 8.43 -8.65 7.14
N SER A 35 9.53 -8.36 7.83
CA SER A 35 10.22 -7.08 7.68
C SER A 35 10.80 -6.93 6.26
N ALA A 36 11.17 -5.71 5.87
CA ALA A 36 11.76 -5.48 4.55
C ALA A 36 13.02 -6.32 4.30
N ILE A 37 13.90 -6.46 5.30
CA ILE A 37 15.11 -7.28 5.16
C ILE A 37 14.72 -8.74 4.96
N GLU A 38 13.94 -9.32 5.86
CA GLU A 38 13.47 -10.72 5.77
C GLU A 38 12.74 -11.00 4.46
N LEU A 39 11.94 -10.05 3.96
CA LEU A 39 11.27 -10.16 2.66
C LEU A 39 12.27 -10.40 1.53
N PHE A 40 13.36 -9.63 1.47
CA PHE A 40 14.38 -9.82 0.43
C PHE A 40 15.21 -11.10 0.64
N GLU A 41 15.38 -11.57 1.88
CA GLU A 41 15.98 -12.88 2.12
C GLU A 41 15.08 -14.01 1.61
N GLN A 42 13.77 -13.92 1.86
CA GLN A 42 12.78 -14.88 1.38
C GLN A 42 12.56 -14.82 -0.14
N LEU A 43 12.78 -13.66 -0.75
CA LEU A 43 12.85 -13.48 -2.20
C LEU A 43 14.02 -14.28 -2.79
N GLN A 44 15.22 -14.07 -2.22
CA GLN A 44 16.46 -14.73 -2.65
C GLN A 44 16.40 -16.26 -2.47
N ASN A 45 15.77 -16.73 -1.40
CA ASN A 45 15.58 -18.16 -1.14
C ASN A 45 14.45 -18.77 -2.00
N GLY A 46 13.75 -17.94 -2.79
CA GLY A 46 12.68 -18.37 -3.67
C GLY A 46 11.38 -18.72 -2.94
N THR A 47 11.19 -18.36 -1.68
CA THR A 47 9.90 -18.51 -0.99
C THR A 47 8.87 -17.53 -1.57
N ILE A 48 9.27 -16.27 -1.73
CA ILE A 48 8.43 -15.24 -2.34
C ILE A 48 8.63 -15.29 -3.86
N LYS A 49 7.53 -15.41 -4.59
CA LYS A 49 7.53 -15.55 -6.06
C LYS A 49 7.07 -14.31 -6.81
N ALA A 50 6.42 -13.39 -6.11
CA ALA A 50 5.97 -12.12 -6.67
C ALA A 50 6.19 -11.01 -5.65
N LEU A 51 6.69 -9.86 -6.12
CA LEU A 51 6.94 -8.68 -5.30
C LEU A 51 6.32 -7.45 -5.97
N TRP A 52 5.51 -6.70 -5.22
CA TRP A 52 5.01 -5.40 -5.67
C TRP A 52 5.66 -4.29 -4.86
N ILE A 53 6.45 -3.47 -5.53
CA ILE A 53 7.16 -2.32 -4.98
C ILE A 53 6.39 -1.06 -5.39
N ALA A 54 5.96 -0.25 -4.42
CA ALA A 54 5.23 0.99 -4.69
C ALA A 54 5.96 2.18 -4.06
N CYS A 55 6.24 3.21 -4.86
CA CYS A 55 6.79 4.49 -4.42
C CYS A 55 8.07 4.38 -3.56
N THR A 56 8.96 3.43 -3.90
CA THR A 56 10.26 3.25 -3.24
C THR A 56 11.29 2.66 -4.20
N ASN A 57 12.57 2.81 -3.89
CA ASN A 57 13.70 2.41 -4.74
C ASN A 57 14.69 1.50 -3.98
N PRO A 58 14.27 0.27 -3.59
CA PRO A 58 15.06 -0.62 -2.74
C PRO A 58 16.43 -0.99 -3.32
N ALA A 59 16.58 -1.08 -4.65
CA ALA A 59 17.87 -1.36 -5.29
C ALA A 59 18.93 -0.26 -5.04
N GLN A 60 18.51 0.90 -4.52
CA GLN A 60 19.37 2.00 -4.12
C GLN A 60 19.31 2.31 -2.62
N SER A 61 18.14 2.24 -1.99
CA SER A 61 17.95 2.74 -0.62
C SER A 61 18.09 1.69 0.48
N LEU A 62 18.00 0.40 0.16
CA LEU A 62 18.19 -0.66 1.16
C LEU A 62 19.68 -0.95 1.40
N PRO A 63 20.04 -1.36 2.63
CA PRO A 63 21.41 -1.77 2.94
C PRO A 63 21.78 -3.03 2.15
N ASP A 64 23.09 -3.18 1.88
CA ASP A 64 23.63 -4.26 1.03
C ASP A 64 22.96 -4.32 -0.35
N GLN A 65 23.13 -3.26 -1.13
CA GLN A 65 22.53 -3.12 -2.47
C GLN A 65 22.85 -4.31 -3.39
N ASN A 66 24.02 -4.95 -3.25
CA ASN A 66 24.38 -6.09 -4.08
C ASN A 66 23.43 -7.27 -3.81
N ARG A 67 23.18 -7.58 -2.54
CA ARG A 67 22.25 -8.65 -2.16
C ARG A 67 20.82 -8.34 -2.60
N ILE A 68 20.39 -7.09 -2.44
CA ILE A 68 19.03 -6.66 -2.85
C ILE A 68 18.84 -6.78 -4.35
N ARG A 69 19.84 -6.35 -5.16
CA ARG A 69 19.80 -6.48 -6.62
C ARG A 69 19.79 -7.94 -7.06
N GLN A 70 20.61 -8.79 -6.44
CA GLN A 70 20.59 -10.24 -6.71
C GLN A 70 19.23 -10.87 -6.39
N ALA A 71 18.63 -10.50 -5.26
CA ALA A 71 17.31 -11.00 -4.89
C ALA A 71 16.26 -10.58 -5.93
N LEU A 72 16.29 -9.31 -6.36
CA LEU A 72 15.40 -8.79 -7.41
C LEU A 72 15.59 -9.52 -8.74
N ASP A 73 16.84 -9.74 -9.18
CA ASP A 73 17.15 -10.49 -10.41
C ASP A 73 16.60 -11.92 -10.40
N THR A 74 16.54 -12.55 -9.22
CA THR A 74 16.03 -13.92 -9.07
C THR A 74 14.52 -14.00 -8.82
N CYS A 75 13.86 -12.87 -8.58
CA CYS A 75 12.43 -12.86 -8.33
C CYS A 75 11.67 -13.18 -9.63
N PRO A 76 10.75 -14.16 -9.63
CA PRO A 76 10.02 -14.51 -10.85
C PRO A 76 9.10 -13.43 -11.40
N PHE A 77 8.62 -12.51 -10.55
CA PHE A 77 7.73 -11.44 -11.00
C PHE A 77 7.80 -10.22 -10.09
N VAL A 78 8.30 -9.11 -10.62
CA VAL A 78 8.41 -7.83 -9.92
C VAL A 78 7.49 -6.80 -10.58
N VAL A 79 6.50 -6.34 -9.82
CA VAL A 79 5.68 -5.17 -10.16
C VAL A 79 6.30 -3.94 -9.53
N LEU A 80 6.54 -2.90 -10.34
CA LEU A 80 6.98 -1.60 -9.87
C LEU A 80 5.93 -0.54 -10.18
N GLN A 81 5.39 0.09 -9.13
CA GLN A 81 4.51 1.24 -9.24
C GLN A 81 5.30 2.52 -8.92
N GLU A 82 5.60 3.29 -9.96
CA GLU A 82 6.61 4.35 -9.92
C GLU A 82 6.29 5.47 -10.91
N ALA A 83 6.62 6.71 -10.53
CA ALA A 83 6.46 7.90 -11.36
C ALA A 83 7.69 8.15 -12.26
N PHE A 84 8.86 7.67 -11.84
CA PHE A 84 10.14 7.88 -12.54
C PHE A 84 10.71 6.59 -13.11
N LYS A 85 10.80 6.49 -14.44
CA LYS A 85 11.36 5.29 -15.11
C LYS A 85 12.84 5.02 -14.81
N THR A 86 13.57 5.99 -14.24
CA THR A 86 15.03 5.98 -14.10
C THR A 86 15.49 5.62 -12.69
N THR A 87 14.61 5.11 -11.83
CA THR A 87 15.03 4.57 -10.53
C THR A 87 15.90 3.32 -10.73
N GLU A 88 16.82 3.06 -9.81
CA GLU A 88 17.67 1.86 -9.89
C GLU A 88 16.83 0.57 -9.84
N THR A 89 15.69 0.60 -9.14
CA THR A 89 14.76 -0.53 -9.03
C THR A 89 14.01 -0.80 -10.35
N ALA A 90 13.80 0.21 -11.20
CA ALA A 90 13.08 0.04 -12.46
C ALA A 90 13.71 -0.96 -13.42
N ARG A 91 15.03 -1.20 -13.31
CA ARG A 91 15.75 -2.18 -14.14
C ARG A 91 15.35 -3.62 -13.87
N PHE A 92 14.74 -3.90 -12.72
CA PHE A 92 14.37 -5.24 -12.26
C PHE A 92 12.87 -5.51 -12.37
N ALA A 93 12.08 -4.56 -12.88
CA ALA A 93 10.63 -4.68 -12.95
C ALA A 93 10.19 -5.46 -14.20
N ASP A 94 9.37 -6.49 -14.01
CA ASP A 94 8.68 -7.20 -15.09
C ASP A 94 7.43 -6.45 -15.56
N LEU A 95 6.81 -5.71 -14.64
CA LEU A 95 5.66 -4.85 -14.92
C LEU A 95 5.85 -3.48 -14.28
N LEU A 96 5.82 -2.42 -15.10
CA LEU A 96 5.81 -1.04 -14.64
C LEU A 96 4.38 -0.49 -14.67
N LEU A 97 3.90 0.00 -13.52
CA LEU A 97 2.61 0.69 -13.38
C LEU A 97 2.87 2.19 -13.19
N PRO A 98 2.48 3.05 -14.15
CA PRO A 98 2.79 4.47 -14.10
C PRO A 98 1.99 5.16 -12.98
N ALA A 99 2.70 5.60 -11.95
CA ALA A 99 2.10 6.30 -10.81
C ALA A 99 2.11 7.82 -11.03
N ALA A 100 1.02 8.48 -10.63
CA ALA A 100 0.94 9.93 -10.59
C ALA A 100 1.84 10.51 -9.48
N SER A 101 2.56 11.58 -9.80
CA SER A 101 3.40 12.32 -8.85
C SER A 101 2.56 13.20 -7.90
N TRP A 102 3.20 13.84 -6.93
CA TRP A 102 2.54 14.57 -5.84
C TRP A 102 1.52 15.61 -6.32
N GLY A 103 1.90 16.51 -7.23
CA GLY A 103 1.02 17.57 -7.75
C GLY A 103 -0.06 17.10 -8.72
N GLU A 104 -0.06 15.82 -9.09
CA GLU A 104 -0.94 15.23 -10.12
C GLU A 104 -2.12 14.46 -9.51
N LYS A 105 -2.10 14.26 -8.19
CA LYS A 105 -3.09 13.50 -7.42
C LYS A 105 -3.58 14.30 -6.21
N GLU A 106 -4.63 13.79 -5.61
CA GLU A 106 -5.20 14.31 -4.37
C GLU A 106 -5.10 13.26 -3.26
N GLY A 107 -5.12 13.69 -2.00
CA GLY A 107 -5.04 12.80 -0.85
C GLY A 107 -4.72 13.56 0.42
N THR A 108 -4.10 12.87 1.37
CA THR A 108 -3.64 13.47 2.63
C THR A 108 -2.24 12.98 2.95
N VAL A 109 -1.46 13.81 3.64
CA VAL A 109 -0.15 13.43 4.20
C VAL A 109 -0.13 13.73 5.69
N THR A 110 0.46 12.83 6.47
CA THR A 110 0.70 13.02 7.91
C THR A 110 2.18 13.24 8.12
N ASN A 111 2.56 14.40 8.67
CA ASN A 111 3.96 14.75 8.90
C ASN A 111 4.43 14.31 10.32
N SER A 112 5.70 14.58 10.64
CA SER A 112 6.33 14.18 11.90
C SER A 112 5.74 14.85 13.15
N GLU A 113 5.07 16.00 13.03
CA GLU A 113 4.35 16.63 14.15
C GLU A 113 2.91 16.09 14.31
N ARG A 114 2.56 15.02 13.56
CA ARG A 114 1.23 14.39 13.50
C ARG A 114 0.15 15.26 12.86
N ARG A 115 0.54 16.31 12.12
CA ARG A 115 -0.41 17.13 11.37
C ARG A 115 -0.79 16.43 10.07
N ILE A 116 -2.09 16.32 9.85
CA ILE A 116 -2.68 15.86 8.60
C ILE A 116 -2.90 17.08 7.70
N SER A 117 -2.32 17.05 6.51
CA SER A 117 -2.44 18.10 5.50
C SER A 117 -3.12 17.56 4.24
N ASN A 118 -4.04 18.33 3.67
CA ASN A 118 -4.70 17.96 2.42
C ASN A 118 -3.78 18.22 1.22
N VAL A 119 -3.67 17.23 0.34
CA VAL A 119 -2.98 17.35 -0.95
C VAL A 119 -4.04 17.59 -2.02
N ARG A 120 -3.94 18.75 -2.66
CA ARG A 120 -4.82 19.15 -3.77
C ARG A 120 -4.09 18.96 -5.09
N LYS A 121 -4.80 18.38 -6.06
CA LYS A 121 -4.29 18.22 -7.42
C LYS A 121 -4.08 19.59 -8.07
N ALA A 122 -2.86 19.85 -8.54
CA ALA A 122 -2.48 21.09 -9.19
C ALA A 122 -2.46 20.98 -10.72
N ILE A 123 -2.08 19.81 -11.24
CA ILE A 123 -1.98 19.52 -12.67
C ILE A 123 -2.57 18.14 -13.00
N GLN A 124 -2.82 17.88 -14.28
CA GLN A 124 -3.25 16.57 -14.75
C GLN A 124 -2.07 15.59 -14.77
N ALA A 125 -2.31 14.35 -14.33
CA ALA A 125 -1.33 13.27 -14.45
C ALA A 125 -1.00 13.01 -15.94
N PRO A 126 0.28 12.87 -16.32
CA PRO A 126 0.66 12.70 -17.71
C PRO A 126 0.32 11.31 -18.23
N GLY A 127 -0.09 11.23 -19.50
CA GLY A 127 -0.33 9.96 -20.20
C GLY A 127 -1.34 9.08 -19.46
N GLU A 128 -0.91 7.85 -19.15
CA GLU A 128 -1.71 6.84 -18.44
C GLU A 128 -1.44 6.79 -16.93
N ALA A 129 -0.70 7.77 -16.40
CA ALA A 129 -0.37 7.79 -14.98
C ALA A 129 -1.63 7.93 -14.10
N ARG A 130 -1.70 7.10 -13.07
CA ARG A 130 -2.84 7.03 -12.14
C ARG A 130 -2.37 7.21 -10.71
N SER A 131 -3.21 7.74 -9.85
CA SER A 131 -2.93 7.80 -8.41
C SER A 131 -2.73 6.39 -7.84
N ASP A 132 -1.81 6.26 -6.88
CA ASP A 132 -1.42 4.96 -6.31
C ASP A 132 -2.61 4.14 -5.84
N TRP A 133 -3.53 4.77 -5.10
CA TRP A 133 -4.73 4.11 -4.59
C TRP A 133 -5.60 3.53 -5.72
N ALA A 134 -5.70 4.22 -6.86
CA ALA A 134 -6.56 3.81 -7.96
C ALA A 134 -5.98 2.61 -8.69
N ILE A 135 -4.65 2.52 -8.77
CA ILE A 135 -3.94 1.35 -9.29
C ILE A 135 -4.19 0.15 -8.36
N THR A 136 -4.00 0.33 -7.05
CA THR A 136 -4.23 -0.73 -6.06
C THR A 136 -5.68 -1.22 -6.05
N VAL A 137 -6.65 -0.31 -6.07
CA VAL A 137 -8.08 -0.63 -6.10
C VAL A 137 -8.45 -1.40 -7.37
N ASP A 138 -8.02 -0.96 -8.55
CA ASP A 138 -8.30 -1.65 -9.82
C ASP A 138 -7.70 -3.07 -9.83
N PHE A 139 -6.47 -3.23 -9.34
CA PHE A 139 -5.88 -4.56 -9.16
C PHE A 139 -6.70 -5.43 -8.20
N ALA A 140 -7.04 -4.89 -7.02
CA ALA A 140 -7.75 -5.62 -5.98
C ALA A 140 -9.14 -6.07 -6.44
N GLN A 141 -9.88 -5.22 -7.15
CA GLN A 141 -11.16 -5.57 -7.77
C GLN A 141 -11.04 -6.70 -8.80
N ARG A 142 -10.00 -6.66 -9.65
CA ARG A 142 -9.74 -7.74 -10.63
C ARG A 142 -9.33 -9.04 -9.94
N LEU A 143 -8.56 -8.96 -8.87
CA LEU A 143 -8.13 -10.11 -8.09
C LEU A 143 -9.32 -10.74 -7.36
N GLN A 144 -10.16 -9.93 -6.70
CA GLN A 144 -11.37 -10.38 -6.02
C GLN A 144 -12.28 -11.12 -7.00
N LYS A 145 -12.55 -10.57 -8.19
CA LYS A 145 -13.36 -11.24 -9.22
C LYS A 145 -12.81 -12.61 -9.62
N ARG A 146 -11.50 -12.84 -9.51
CA ARG A 146 -10.86 -14.12 -9.83
C ARG A 146 -10.86 -15.10 -8.67
N LEU A 147 -10.62 -14.64 -7.45
CA LEU A 147 -10.45 -15.49 -6.28
C LEU A 147 -11.76 -15.73 -5.53
N GLN A 148 -12.65 -14.75 -5.51
CA GLN A 148 -13.85 -14.68 -4.70
C GLN A 148 -14.99 -13.95 -5.46
N PRO A 149 -15.46 -14.49 -6.60
CA PRO A 149 -16.45 -13.81 -7.45
C PRO A 149 -17.79 -13.54 -6.77
N GLU A 150 -18.17 -14.38 -5.80
CA GLU A 150 -19.45 -14.27 -5.06
C GLU A 150 -19.35 -13.43 -3.78
N ALA A 151 -18.13 -13.01 -3.40
CA ALA A 151 -17.96 -12.20 -2.19
C ALA A 151 -18.39 -10.75 -2.41
N PRO A 152 -18.92 -10.06 -1.37
CA PRO A 152 -19.20 -8.64 -1.43
C PRO A 152 -17.99 -7.82 -1.91
N ALA A 153 -18.24 -6.72 -2.62
CA ALA A 153 -17.16 -5.85 -3.09
C ALA A 153 -16.41 -5.20 -1.90
N LEU A 154 -15.13 -5.54 -1.72
CA LEU A 154 -14.30 -5.00 -0.64
C LEU A 154 -13.57 -3.70 -1.02
N PHE A 155 -13.44 -3.44 -2.32
CA PHE A 155 -12.61 -2.36 -2.86
C PHE A 155 -13.39 -1.39 -3.75
N ASP A 156 -14.68 -1.16 -3.50
CA ASP A 156 -15.51 -0.25 -4.31
C ASP A 156 -15.31 1.23 -3.93
N PHE A 157 -14.06 1.68 -4.00
CA PHE A 157 -13.70 3.05 -3.72
C PHE A 157 -13.57 3.86 -5.00
N GLN A 158 -14.34 4.95 -5.09
CA GLN A 158 -14.37 5.82 -6.27
C GLN A 158 -13.58 7.11 -6.07
N THR A 159 -13.28 7.49 -4.82
CA THR A 159 -12.57 8.72 -4.50
C THR A 159 -11.60 8.53 -3.34
N PRO A 160 -10.53 9.35 -3.25
CA PRO A 160 -9.66 9.39 -2.07
C PRO A 160 -10.39 9.78 -0.78
N LYS A 161 -11.53 10.48 -0.89
CA LYS A 161 -12.37 10.82 0.26
C LYS A 161 -13.03 9.55 0.81
N ALA A 162 -13.62 8.73 -0.05
CA ALA A 162 -14.23 7.46 0.39
C ALA A 162 -13.20 6.54 1.08
N LEU A 163 -11.98 6.44 0.54
CA LEU A 163 -10.88 5.69 1.17
C LEU A 163 -10.48 6.26 2.54
N PHE A 164 -10.33 7.59 2.63
CA PHE A 164 -9.98 8.22 3.90
C PHE A 164 -11.09 8.07 4.95
N ASP A 165 -12.35 8.20 4.53
CA ASP A 165 -13.51 8.08 5.40
C ASP A 165 -13.70 6.64 5.91
N GLU A 166 -13.35 5.62 5.12
CA GLU A 166 -13.22 4.23 5.61
C GLU A 166 -12.05 4.09 6.59
N PHE A 167 -10.84 4.47 6.17
CA PHE A 167 -9.64 4.34 7.00
C PHE A 167 -9.78 5.01 8.39
N LYS A 168 -10.33 6.24 8.44
CA LYS A 168 -10.46 6.96 9.71
C LYS A 168 -11.44 6.26 10.67
N GLY A 169 -12.38 5.46 10.17
CA GLY A 169 -13.26 4.63 11.01
C GLY A 169 -12.47 3.64 11.87
N LEU A 170 -11.39 3.08 11.34
CA LEU A 170 -10.47 2.20 12.09
C LEU A 170 -9.66 2.95 13.16
N THR A 171 -9.69 4.29 13.18
CA THR A 171 -8.94 5.08 14.16
C THR A 171 -9.77 5.53 15.35
N VAL A 172 -11.10 5.32 15.34
CA VAL A 172 -12.01 5.73 16.42
C VAL A 172 -11.57 5.16 17.77
N GLY A 173 -11.43 6.02 18.78
CA GLY A 173 -11.03 5.65 20.12
C GLY A 173 -9.57 5.19 20.27
N ARG A 174 -8.75 5.37 19.23
CA ARG A 174 -7.30 5.07 19.25
C ARG A 174 -6.47 6.31 19.56
N ASP A 175 -5.19 6.13 19.81
CA ASP A 175 -4.22 7.19 20.11
C ASP A 175 -3.91 8.13 18.93
N LEU A 176 -4.36 7.77 17.73
CA LEU A 176 -4.33 8.57 16.50
C LEU A 176 -5.74 8.75 15.91
N ASP A 177 -6.74 9.02 16.74
CA ASP A 177 -8.12 9.17 16.27
C ASP A 177 -8.28 10.31 15.25
N MET A 178 -8.63 9.94 14.02
CA MET A 178 -8.87 10.83 12.88
C MET A 178 -10.37 10.97 12.57
N SER A 179 -11.25 10.37 13.36
CA SER A 179 -12.70 10.29 13.07
C SER A 179 -13.38 11.66 12.99
N GLY A 180 -12.86 12.64 13.72
CA GLY A 180 -13.32 14.04 13.68
C GLY A 180 -12.85 14.85 12.46
N ILE A 181 -12.03 14.28 11.58
CA ILE A 181 -11.51 14.98 10.39
C ILE A 181 -12.46 14.79 9.22
N ASP A 182 -12.87 15.91 8.62
CA ASP A 182 -13.50 15.93 7.31
C ASP A 182 -12.55 16.52 6.28
N ARG A 183 -12.28 15.76 5.22
CA ARG A 183 -11.42 16.19 4.11
C ARG A 183 -11.94 17.41 3.36
N GLU A 184 -13.24 17.69 3.43
CA GLU A 184 -13.81 18.90 2.82
C GLU A 184 -13.48 20.17 3.61
N LEU A 185 -13.15 20.04 4.90
CA LEU A 185 -12.87 21.15 5.81
C LEU A 185 -11.36 21.45 5.96
N ILE A 186 -10.47 20.68 5.34
CA ILE A 186 -9.00 20.83 5.39
C ILE A 186 -8.37 21.05 4.02
#